data_AF-A0A957PNU9-F1
#
_entry.id   AF-A0A957PNU9-F1
#
_cell.length_a   1.000
_cell.length_b   1.000
_cell.length_c   1.000
_cell.angle_alpha   90.00
_cell.angle_beta   90.00
_cell.angle_gamma   90.00
#
_symmetry.space_group_name_H-M   'P 1'
#
loop_
_entity.id
_entity.type
_entity.pdbx_description
1 polymer ?
#
loop_
_entity_poly.entity_id
_entity_poly.type
_entity_poly.pdbx_seq_one_letter_code
_entity_poly.pdbx_strand_id
1 'polypeptide(L)'
;MFNITSPYERITAWTDVALGLLSGYFAFQLAQVSGFKAQVWAWTFDLLAFSSFLGAIAHGFEMSQKANDRWWMPLNLSLGLALGLFVIGALFDLSGESVARMVLPIMLAVGVGFFLFTLWKPGSFMTFIAYEAVAMLFALGVYGYLLFTGKLAGAGWMVAGISVTILAAVVQATGKAGRGIFWYFDNNGVFHLIQMAGVILLFVGLAK
;
A
#
# COMPACT_ATOMS: atom_id res chain seq x y z
N MET A 1 -23.80 -19.41 7.66
CA MET A 1 -22.42 -19.68 7.23
C MET A 1 -22.25 -19.07 5.85
N PHE A 2 -21.54 -17.96 5.75
CA PHE A 2 -21.16 -17.35 4.46
C PHE A 2 -19.90 -18.07 4.00
N ASN A 3 -20.03 -19.04 3.09
CA ASN A 3 -18.90 -19.82 2.60
C ASN A 3 -18.59 -19.35 1.18
N ILE A 4 -17.44 -18.71 0.99
CA ILE A 4 -16.95 -18.40 -0.36
C ILE A 4 -16.64 -19.70 -1.10
N THR A 5 -17.26 -19.85 -2.26
CA THR A 5 -17.09 -21.03 -3.12
C THR A 5 -15.79 -20.97 -3.92
N SER A 6 -15.33 -19.76 -4.29
CA SER A 6 -14.11 -19.56 -5.09
C SER A 6 -12.84 -19.84 -4.29
N PRO A 7 -12.00 -20.82 -4.68
CA PRO A 7 -10.70 -21.03 -4.04
C PRO A 7 -9.75 -19.85 -4.23
N TYR A 8 -9.88 -19.07 -5.31
CA TYR A 8 -9.04 -17.89 -5.58
C TYR A 8 -9.31 -16.76 -4.58
N GLU A 9 -10.59 -16.46 -4.32
CA GLU A 9 -11.01 -15.45 -3.35
C GLU A 9 -10.54 -15.82 -1.94
N ARG A 10 -10.64 -17.11 -1.56
CA ARG A 10 -10.12 -17.58 -0.27
C ARG A 10 -8.61 -17.41 -0.14
N ILE A 11 -7.84 -17.72 -1.18
CA ILE A 11 -6.38 -17.51 -1.14
C ILE A 11 -6.06 -16.02 -1.09
N THR A 12 -6.75 -15.19 -1.87
CA THR A 12 -6.60 -13.73 -1.81
C THR A 12 -6.82 -13.22 -0.38
N ALA A 13 -7.93 -13.62 0.27
CA ALA A 13 -8.21 -13.26 1.65
C ALA A 13 -7.13 -13.72 2.64
N TRP A 14 -6.56 -14.92 2.46
CA TRP A 14 -5.45 -15.38 3.30
C TRP A 14 -4.18 -14.53 3.10
N THR A 15 -3.87 -14.19 1.85
CA THR A 15 -2.72 -13.33 1.56
C THR A 15 -2.91 -11.89 2.05
N ASP A 16 -4.15 -11.38 2.04
CA ASP A 16 -4.52 -10.11 2.68
C ASP A 16 -4.26 -10.14 4.18
N VAL A 17 -4.67 -11.21 4.89
CA VAL A 17 -4.36 -11.38 6.32
C VAL A 17 -2.86 -11.38 6.56
N ALA A 18 -2.09 -12.10 5.75
CA ALA A 18 -0.63 -12.16 5.88
C ALA A 18 0.03 -10.78 5.68
N LEU A 19 -0.35 -10.06 4.62
CA LEU A 19 0.13 -8.70 4.35
C LEU A 19 -0.29 -7.73 5.46
N GLY A 20 -1.51 -7.87 5.97
CA GLY A 20 -2.05 -7.09 7.07
C GLY A 20 -1.24 -7.27 8.36
N LEU A 21 -0.98 -8.52 8.75
CA LEU A 21 -0.18 -8.85 9.93
C LEU A 21 1.27 -8.35 9.81
N LEU A 22 1.89 -8.54 8.64
CA LEU A 22 3.25 -8.07 8.38
C LEU A 22 3.35 -6.54 8.47
N SER A 23 2.44 -5.84 7.80
CA SER A 23 2.41 -4.37 7.82
C SER A 23 2.11 -3.85 9.23
N GLY A 24 1.16 -4.46 9.94
CA GLY A 24 0.83 -4.11 11.32
C GLY A 24 2.00 -4.34 12.28
N TYR A 25 2.77 -5.42 12.09
CA TYR A 25 4.00 -5.65 12.85
C TYR A 25 5.02 -4.53 12.62
N PHE A 26 5.29 -4.12 11.38
CA PHE A 26 6.20 -3.02 11.10
C PHE A 26 5.70 -1.66 11.60
N ALA A 27 4.38 -1.41 11.49
CA ALA A 27 3.75 -0.24 12.08
C ALA A 27 3.98 -0.18 13.60
N PHE A 28 3.77 -1.31 14.30
CA PHE A 28 4.01 -1.42 15.73
C PHE A 28 5.46 -1.14 16.11
N GLN A 29 6.43 -1.72 15.37
CA GLN A 29 7.85 -1.49 15.60
C GLN A 29 8.21 0.00 15.45
N LEU A 30 7.73 0.66 14.40
CA LEU A 30 8.01 2.08 14.17
C LEU A 30 7.28 3.01 15.14
N ALA A 31 6.10 2.61 15.63
CA ALA A 31 5.38 3.38 16.64
C ALA A 31 6.13 3.45 17.99
N GLN A 32 7.06 2.52 18.26
CA GLN A 32 7.93 2.57 19.43
C GLN A 32 9.10 3.55 19.27
N VAL A 33 9.36 4.04 18.05
CA VAL A 33 10.45 4.96 17.74
C VAL A 33 9.92 6.40 17.77
N SER A 34 10.59 7.28 18.52
CA SER A 34 10.23 8.69 18.55
C SER A 34 10.67 9.42 17.29
N GLY A 35 9.89 10.43 16.89
CA GLY A 35 10.22 11.30 15.76
C GLY A 35 9.19 11.25 14.64
N PHE A 36 9.11 12.35 13.90
CA PHE A 36 8.09 12.55 12.88
C PHE A 36 8.17 11.52 11.75
N LYS A 37 9.38 11.22 11.25
CA LYS A 37 9.59 10.19 10.21
C LYS A 37 9.04 8.83 10.63
N ALA A 38 9.39 8.38 11.84
CA ALA A 38 8.93 7.10 12.36
C ALA A 38 7.39 7.05 12.43
N GLN A 39 6.75 8.13 12.92
CA GLN A 39 5.29 8.22 12.97
C GLN A 39 4.64 8.21 11.58
N VAL A 40 5.18 8.93 10.60
CA VAL A 40 4.67 8.93 9.22
C VAL A 40 4.71 7.52 8.63
N TRP A 41 5.81 6.81 8.79
CA TRP A 41 5.94 5.44 8.29
C TRP A 41 5.12 4.42 9.09
N ALA A 42 5.01 4.60 10.41
CA ALA A 42 4.12 3.79 11.25
C ALA A 42 2.67 3.90 10.75
N TRP A 43 2.17 5.12 10.53
CA TRP A 43 0.82 5.34 9.97
C TRP A 43 0.68 4.81 8.55
N THR A 44 1.72 4.90 7.72
CA THR A 44 1.70 4.33 6.36
C THR A 44 1.49 2.81 6.41
N PHE A 45 2.25 2.11 7.25
CA PHE A 45 2.10 0.66 7.41
C PHE A 45 0.81 0.27 8.14
N ASP A 46 0.33 1.08 9.08
CA ASP A 46 -0.93 0.83 9.79
C ASP A 46 -2.14 0.94 8.84
N LEU A 47 -2.16 1.96 7.98
CA LEU A 47 -3.20 2.11 6.95
C LEU A 47 -3.14 0.97 5.91
N LEU A 48 -1.94 0.50 5.55
CA LEU A 48 -1.77 -0.68 4.71
C LEU A 48 -2.28 -1.94 5.42
N ALA A 49 -2.00 -2.09 6.71
CA ALA A 49 -2.47 -3.21 7.52
C ALA A 49 -4.00 -3.23 7.58
N PHE A 50 -4.60 -2.08 7.91
CA PHE A 50 -6.04 -1.91 8.00
C PHE A 50 -6.74 -2.16 6.67
N SER A 51 -6.24 -1.60 5.56
CA SER A 51 -6.78 -1.87 4.23
C SER A 51 -6.66 -3.34 3.83
N SER A 52 -5.56 -4.01 4.15
CA SER A 52 -5.39 -5.44 3.89
C SER A 52 -6.39 -6.27 4.71
N PHE A 53 -6.63 -5.96 5.99
CA PHE A 53 -7.66 -6.66 6.77
C PHE A 53 -9.08 -6.42 6.24
N LEU A 54 -9.37 -5.23 5.73
CA LEU A 54 -10.64 -4.97 5.03
C LEU A 54 -10.73 -5.77 3.72
N GLY A 55 -9.62 -5.90 2.98
CA GLY A 55 -9.48 -6.75 1.81
C GLY A 55 -9.78 -8.21 2.14
N ALA A 56 -9.19 -8.74 3.22
CA ALA A 56 -9.45 -10.09 3.71
C ALA A 56 -10.93 -10.34 3.99
N ILE A 57 -11.65 -9.35 4.51
CA ILE A 57 -13.10 -9.46 4.74
C ILE A 57 -13.85 -9.41 3.40
N ALA A 58 -13.49 -8.49 2.51
CA ALA A 58 -14.14 -8.33 1.21
C ALA A 58 -13.97 -9.56 0.30
N HIS A 59 -12.81 -10.19 0.34
CA HIS A 59 -12.46 -11.40 -0.40
C HIS A 59 -12.77 -12.70 0.37
N GLY A 60 -13.02 -12.62 1.68
CA GLY A 60 -13.22 -13.78 2.57
C GLY A 60 -14.68 -14.10 2.87
N PHE A 61 -15.58 -13.12 2.70
CA PHE A 61 -17.03 -13.30 2.88
C PHE A 61 -17.82 -13.03 1.60
N GLU A 62 -18.79 -13.89 1.32
CA GLU A 62 -19.77 -13.63 0.26
C GLU A 62 -20.71 -12.49 0.70
N MET A 63 -20.76 -11.41 -0.09
CA MET A 63 -21.53 -10.21 0.21
C MET A 63 -22.35 -9.80 -1.01
N SER A 64 -23.51 -9.18 -0.78
CA SER A 64 -24.20 -8.45 -1.86
C SER A 64 -23.28 -7.35 -2.42
N GLN A 65 -23.38 -7.04 -3.72
CA GLN A 65 -22.57 -5.99 -4.35
C GLN A 65 -22.58 -4.68 -3.55
N LYS A 66 -23.77 -4.23 -3.13
CA LYS A 66 -23.94 -3.01 -2.34
C LYS A 66 -23.22 -3.05 -0.98
N ALA A 67 -23.17 -4.21 -0.33
CA ALA A 67 -22.43 -4.39 0.92
C ALA A 67 -20.92 -4.39 0.67
N ASN A 68 -20.48 -5.08 -0.39
CA ASN A 68 -19.08 -5.09 -0.82
C ASN A 68 -18.61 -3.66 -1.17
N ASP A 69 -19.35 -2.92 -1.99
CA ASP A 69 -19.03 -1.53 -2.36
C ASP A 69 -18.85 -0.60 -1.15
N ARG A 70 -19.69 -0.77 -0.12
CA ARG A 70 -19.57 -0.02 1.14
C ARG A 70 -18.33 -0.42 1.94
N TRP A 71 -17.93 -1.68 1.86
CA TRP A 71 -16.72 -2.19 2.52
C TRP A 71 -15.45 -1.68 1.85
N TRP A 72 -15.48 -1.49 0.53
CA TRP A 72 -14.40 -0.89 -0.23
C TRP A 72 -14.18 0.60 0.06
N MET A 73 -15.16 1.31 0.63
CA MET A 73 -15.00 2.74 0.96
C MET A 73 -13.89 3.00 1.97
N PRO A 74 -13.89 2.42 3.20
CA PRO A 74 -12.79 2.61 4.14
C PRO A 74 -11.47 2.05 3.61
N LEU A 75 -11.50 0.97 2.81
CA LEU A 75 -10.31 0.42 2.17
C LEU A 75 -9.64 1.45 1.24
N ASN A 76 -10.42 2.03 0.32
CA ASN A 76 -9.94 3.04 -0.63
C ASN A 76 -9.44 4.31 0.08
N LEU A 77 -10.12 4.73 1.15
CA LEU A 77 -9.65 5.86 1.97
C LEU A 77 -8.29 5.55 2.59
N SER A 78 -8.13 4.38 3.20
CA SER A 78 -6.87 3.98 3.83
C SER A 78 -5.72 3.86 2.84
N LEU A 79 -5.94 3.26 1.67
CA LEU A 79 -4.94 3.22 0.60
C LEU A 79 -4.59 4.63 0.10
N GLY A 80 -5.60 5.48 -0.08
CA GLY A 80 -5.44 6.87 -0.51
C GLY A 80 -4.52 7.67 0.40
N LEU A 81 -4.76 7.54 1.71
CA LEU A 81 -3.97 8.18 2.76
C LEU A 81 -2.58 7.55 2.90
N ALA A 82 -2.46 6.22 2.81
CA ALA A 82 -1.18 5.52 2.89
C ALA A 82 -0.21 6.00 1.81
N LEU A 83 -0.67 6.13 0.55
CA LEU A 83 0.13 6.68 -0.54
C LEU A 83 0.53 8.13 -0.31
N GLY A 84 -0.38 8.94 0.25
CA GLY A 84 -0.07 10.32 0.64
C GLY A 84 1.05 10.38 1.69
N LEU A 85 0.98 9.56 2.74
CA LEU A 85 2.02 9.47 3.77
C LEU A 85 3.34 8.90 3.24
N PHE A 86 3.30 7.97 2.29
CA PHE A 86 4.48 7.47 1.61
C PHE A 86 5.27 8.60 0.93
N VAL A 87 4.55 9.48 0.22
CA VAL A 87 5.13 10.68 -0.41
C VAL A 87 5.73 11.62 0.65
N ILE A 88 5.06 11.79 1.79
CA ILE A 88 5.60 12.58 2.91
C ILE A 88 6.88 11.95 3.48
N GLY A 89 6.95 10.63 3.60
CA GLY A 89 8.15 9.92 4.02
C GLY A 89 9.32 10.14 3.07
N ALA A 90 9.08 10.09 1.75
CA ALA A 90 10.10 10.43 0.74
C ALA A 90 10.53 11.91 0.81
N LEU A 91 9.58 12.84 0.94
CA LEU A 91 9.87 14.27 1.06
C LEU A 91 10.66 14.61 2.33
N PHE A 92 10.40 13.91 3.45
CA PHE A 92 11.18 14.06 4.66
C PHE A 92 12.66 13.75 4.40
N ASP A 93 12.95 12.63 3.74
CA ASP A 93 14.33 12.22 3.46
C ASP A 93 15.01 13.13 2.42
N LEU A 94 14.25 13.73 1.51
CA LEU A 94 14.77 14.66 0.50
C LEU A 94 15.03 16.07 1.04
N SER A 95 14.09 16.60 1.82
CA SER A 95 13.98 18.05 2.10
C SER A 95 13.84 18.37 3.59
N GLY A 96 13.83 17.35 4.45
CA GLY A 96 13.76 17.50 5.90
C GLY A 96 12.35 17.68 6.46
N GLU A 97 12.28 17.68 7.79
CA GLU A 97 11.02 17.64 8.54
C GLU A 97 10.11 18.84 8.29
N SER A 98 10.68 20.05 8.18
CA SER A 98 9.90 21.28 8.01
C SER A 98 9.05 21.25 6.73
N VAL A 99 9.66 20.86 5.60
CA VAL A 99 8.96 20.73 4.32
C VAL A 99 7.92 19.62 4.38
N ALA A 100 8.29 18.47 4.94
CA ALA A 100 7.38 17.34 5.06
C ALA A 100 6.13 17.67 5.88
N ARG A 101 6.28 18.39 7.01
CA ARG A 101 5.14 18.85 7.84
C ARG A 101 4.27 19.88 7.12
N MET A 102 4.87 20.79 6.37
CA MET A 102 4.13 21.79 5.59
C MET A 102 3.29 21.14 4.49
N VAL A 103 3.82 20.10 3.83
CA VAL A 103 3.15 19.40 2.72
C VAL A 103 2.17 18.33 3.19
N LEU A 104 2.31 17.81 4.43
CA LEU A 104 1.44 16.80 5.02
C LEU A 104 -0.07 17.08 4.85
N PRO A 105 -0.63 18.24 5.25
CA PRO A 105 -2.07 18.49 5.11
C PRO A 105 -2.52 18.45 3.64
N ILE A 106 -1.66 18.87 2.70
CA ILE A 106 -1.96 18.82 1.26
C ILE A 106 -2.05 17.36 0.81
N MET A 107 -1.08 16.52 1.18
CA MET A 107 -1.10 15.11 0.79
C MET A 107 -2.26 14.33 1.44
N LEU A 108 -2.64 14.66 2.66
CA LEU A 108 -3.86 14.11 3.29
C LEU A 108 -5.11 14.53 2.51
N ALA A 109 -5.22 15.81 2.13
CA ALA A 109 -6.31 16.29 1.30
C ALA A 109 -6.35 15.63 -0.09
N VAL A 110 -5.18 15.37 -0.70
CA VAL A 110 -5.07 14.62 -1.96
C VAL A 110 -5.53 13.17 -1.78
N GLY A 111 -5.13 12.50 -0.69
CA GLY A 111 -5.61 11.14 -0.36
C GLY A 111 -7.13 11.06 -0.16
N VAL A 112 -7.72 12.05 0.53
CA VAL A 112 -9.17 12.19 0.66
C VAL A 112 -9.82 12.50 -0.70
N GLY A 113 -9.21 13.38 -1.50
CA GLY A 113 -9.68 13.71 -2.84
C GLY A 113 -9.71 12.50 -3.77
N PHE A 114 -8.68 11.65 -3.71
CA PHE A 114 -8.65 10.35 -4.37
C PHE A 114 -9.85 9.50 -3.94
N PHE A 115 -10.07 9.35 -2.63
CA PHE A 115 -11.22 8.60 -2.11
C PHE A 115 -12.55 9.15 -2.63
N LEU A 116 -12.78 10.47 -2.54
CA LEU A 116 -14.00 11.11 -3.05
C LEU A 116 -14.19 10.86 -4.56
N PHE A 117 -13.11 10.85 -5.33
CA PHE A 117 -13.18 10.49 -6.75
C PHE A 117 -13.60 9.04 -6.96
N THR A 118 -13.14 8.09 -6.13
CA THR A 118 -13.59 6.69 -6.22
C THR A 118 -15.08 6.53 -5.96
N LEU A 119 -15.70 7.40 -5.15
CA LEU A 119 -17.15 7.41 -4.93
C LEU A 119 -17.92 7.90 -6.16
N TRP A 120 -17.35 8.87 -6.90
CA TRP A 120 -17.96 9.40 -8.11
C TRP A 120 -17.86 8.45 -9.30
N LYS A 121 -16.75 7.70 -9.41
CA LYS A 121 -16.54 6.68 -10.45
C LYS A 121 -16.22 5.31 -9.84
N PRO A 122 -17.24 4.62 -9.28
CA PRO A 122 -17.08 3.30 -8.69
C PRO A 122 -16.52 2.27 -9.68
N GLY A 123 -15.76 1.30 -9.18
CA GLY A 123 -15.21 0.21 -9.99
C GLY A 123 -14.00 0.61 -10.86
N SER A 124 -13.48 1.83 -10.76
CA SER A 124 -12.28 2.24 -11.48
C SER A 124 -11.00 1.88 -10.74
N PHE A 125 -10.71 0.57 -10.63
CA PHE A 125 -9.42 0.08 -10.11
C PHE A 125 -8.21 0.74 -10.80
N MET A 126 -8.33 1.07 -12.08
CA MET A 126 -7.31 1.81 -12.84
C MET A 126 -7.03 3.22 -12.29
N THR A 127 -7.99 3.87 -11.63
CA THR A 127 -7.76 5.16 -10.96
C THR A 127 -6.82 5.00 -9.78
N PHE A 128 -6.99 3.93 -8.99
CA PHE A 128 -6.08 3.61 -7.90
C PHE A 128 -4.67 3.35 -8.44
N ILE A 129 -4.53 2.50 -9.46
CA ILE A 129 -3.23 2.23 -10.09
C ILE A 129 -2.56 3.51 -10.60
N ALA A 130 -3.32 4.42 -11.22
CA ALA A 130 -2.76 5.68 -11.71
C ALA A 130 -2.26 6.57 -10.55
N TYR A 131 -3.03 6.65 -9.47
CA TYR A 131 -2.64 7.41 -8.28
C TYR A 131 -1.41 6.79 -7.58
N GLU A 132 -1.40 5.47 -7.41
CA GLU A 132 -0.27 4.70 -6.90
C GLU A 132 0.98 4.91 -7.77
N ALA A 133 0.86 4.79 -9.09
CA ALA A 133 1.98 4.96 -10.01
C ALA A 133 2.62 6.33 -9.87
N VAL A 134 1.84 7.41 -9.75
CA VAL A 134 2.38 8.76 -9.55
C VAL A 134 3.14 8.85 -8.22
N ALA A 135 2.57 8.36 -7.12
CA ALA A 135 3.20 8.38 -5.80
C ALA A 135 4.49 7.53 -5.78
N MET A 136 4.46 6.33 -6.35
CA MET A 136 5.58 5.40 -6.36
C MET A 136 6.71 5.89 -7.28
N LEU A 137 6.41 6.44 -8.47
CA LEU A 137 7.43 6.99 -9.36
C LEU A 137 8.10 8.22 -8.77
N PHE A 138 7.32 9.09 -8.10
CA PHE A 138 7.89 10.19 -7.34
C PHE A 138 8.87 9.68 -6.29
N ALA A 139 8.44 8.76 -5.42
CA ALA A 139 9.27 8.23 -4.36
C ALA A 139 10.50 7.48 -4.91
N LEU A 140 10.36 6.74 -6.01
CA LEU A 140 11.47 6.08 -6.69
C LEU A 140 12.50 7.08 -7.18
N GLY A 141 12.06 8.21 -7.76
CA GLY A 141 12.94 9.31 -8.16
C GLY A 141 13.69 9.91 -6.97
N VAL A 142 13.00 10.14 -5.86
CA VAL A 142 13.60 10.65 -4.62
C VAL A 142 14.66 9.70 -4.06
N TYR A 143 14.31 8.45 -3.79
CA TYR A 143 15.25 7.50 -3.22
C TYR A 143 16.34 7.09 -4.20
N GLY A 144 16.06 7.09 -5.50
CA GLY A 144 17.08 6.95 -6.55
C GLY A 144 18.11 8.07 -6.47
N TYR A 145 17.68 9.33 -6.38
CA TYR A 145 18.58 10.46 -6.18
C TYR A 145 19.41 10.34 -4.89
N LEU A 146 18.78 9.98 -3.77
CA LEU A 146 19.47 9.81 -2.47
C LEU A 146 20.48 8.67 -2.51
N LEU A 147 20.18 7.58 -3.22
CA LEU A 147 21.09 6.46 -3.47
C LEU A 147 22.31 6.92 -4.28
N PHE A 148 22.09 7.56 -5.44
CA PHE A 148 23.18 7.97 -6.32
C PHE A 148 24.07 9.06 -5.71
N THR A 149 23.53 9.87 -4.80
CA THR A 149 24.31 10.89 -4.08
C THR A 149 24.90 10.39 -2.76
N GLY A 150 24.62 9.16 -2.35
CA GLY A 150 25.12 8.58 -1.09
C GLY A 150 24.62 9.28 0.17
N LYS A 151 23.48 10.01 0.09
CA LYS A 151 22.98 10.86 1.19
C LYS A 151 22.18 10.11 2.26
N LEU A 152 21.74 8.89 1.97
CA LEU A 152 20.93 8.08 2.88
C LEU A 152 21.33 6.60 2.79
N ALA A 153 21.81 6.04 3.91
CA ALA A 153 22.30 4.65 3.96
C ALA A 153 21.23 3.62 3.58
N GLY A 154 19.97 3.88 3.93
CA GLY A 154 18.82 3.04 3.58
C GLY A 154 18.30 3.16 2.15
N ALA A 155 18.76 4.13 1.35
CA ALA A 155 18.14 4.46 0.07
C ALA A 155 18.11 3.29 -0.94
N GLY A 156 19.13 2.43 -0.96
CA GLY A 156 19.15 1.27 -1.85
C GLY A 156 18.04 0.26 -1.55
N TRP A 157 17.76 0.03 -0.28
CA TRP A 157 16.65 -0.81 0.17
C TRP A 157 15.29 -0.18 -0.13
N MET A 158 15.18 1.14 0.02
CA MET A 158 13.98 1.88 -0.36
C MET A 158 13.70 1.78 -1.87
N VAL A 159 14.71 1.98 -2.72
CA VAL A 159 14.60 1.81 -4.17
C VAL A 159 14.16 0.38 -4.53
N ALA A 160 14.77 -0.62 -3.91
CA ALA A 160 14.41 -2.02 -4.15
C ALA A 160 12.95 -2.29 -3.73
N GLY A 161 12.55 -1.86 -2.53
CA GLY A 161 11.19 -2.01 -2.04
C GLY A 161 10.14 -1.33 -2.92
N ILE A 162 10.38 -0.08 -3.33
CA ILE A 162 9.49 0.64 -4.25
C ILE A 162 9.40 -0.06 -5.60
N SER A 163 10.53 -0.54 -6.14
CA SER A 163 10.53 -1.27 -7.41
C SER A 163 9.73 -2.57 -7.34
N VAL A 164 9.82 -3.28 -6.22
CA VAL A 164 9.01 -4.49 -5.97
C VAL A 164 7.52 -4.15 -5.82
N THR A 165 7.17 -3.06 -5.13
CA THR A 165 5.79 -2.57 -5.04
C THR A 165 5.21 -2.22 -6.41
N ILE A 166 5.97 -1.51 -7.27
CA ILE A 166 5.56 -1.21 -8.65
C ILE A 166 5.33 -2.50 -9.44
N LEU A 167 6.23 -3.49 -9.32
CA LEU A 167 6.06 -4.79 -9.96
C LEU A 167 4.81 -5.51 -9.48
N ALA A 168 4.51 -5.45 -8.17
CA ALA A 168 3.29 -6.00 -7.60
C ALA A 168 2.06 -5.35 -8.28
N ALA A 169 2.00 -4.02 -8.32
CA ALA A 169 0.89 -3.28 -8.93
C ALA A 169 0.70 -3.66 -10.41
N VAL A 170 1.79 -3.87 -11.17
CA VAL A 170 1.72 -4.36 -12.56
C VAL A 170 1.11 -5.76 -12.64
N VAL A 171 1.50 -6.68 -11.75
CA VAL A 171 0.91 -8.03 -11.69
C VAL A 171 -0.58 -7.94 -11.39
N GLN A 172 -1.00 -7.07 -10.48
CA GLN A 172 -2.41 -6.87 -10.16
C GLN A 172 -3.19 -6.30 -11.36
N ALA A 173 -2.65 -5.26 -12.00
CA ALA A 173 -3.26 -4.54 -13.12
C ALA A 173 -3.45 -5.39 -14.38
N THR A 174 -2.54 -6.32 -14.63
CA THR A 174 -2.57 -7.20 -15.83
C THR A 174 -3.48 -8.42 -15.64
N GLY A 175 -4.09 -8.55 -14.47
CA GLY A 175 -4.83 -9.72 -14.05
C GLY A 175 -6.26 -9.85 -14.51
N LYS A 176 -6.75 -11.08 -14.42
CA LYS A 176 -8.19 -11.39 -14.55
C LYS A 176 -8.61 -12.17 -13.32
N ALA A 177 -9.55 -11.61 -12.55
CA ALA A 177 -10.09 -12.27 -11.36
C ALA A 177 -10.59 -13.69 -11.68
N GLY A 178 -10.32 -14.64 -10.79
CA GLY A 178 -10.74 -16.04 -10.95
C GLY A 178 -9.92 -16.86 -11.94
N ARG A 179 -8.79 -16.35 -12.44
CA ARG A 179 -7.83 -17.10 -13.26
C ARG A 179 -6.50 -17.25 -12.53
N GLY A 180 -6.19 -18.48 -12.12
CA GLY A 180 -4.92 -18.79 -11.45
C GLY A 180 -3.70 -18.52 -12.34
N ILE A 181 -2.68 -17.93 -11.74
CA ILE A 181 -1.31 -17.87 -12.26
C ILE A 181 -0.56 -19.15 -11.83
N PHE A 182 -0.66 -19.48 -10.53
CA PHE A 182 -0.07 -20.68 -9.96
C PHE A 182 -1.01 -21.24 -8.89
N TRP A 183 -1.50 -22.47 -9.12
CA TRP A 183 -2.51 -23.11 -8.25
C TRP A 183 -3.77 -22.23 -8.11
N TYR A 184 -4.13 -21.86 -6.88
CA TYR A 184 -5.25 -21.00 -6.57
C TYR A 184 -4.83 -19.54 -6.32
N PHE A 185 -3.57 -19.18 -6.60
CA PHE A 185 -3.15 -17.78 -6.61
C PHE A 185 -3.51 -17.16 -7.96
N ASP A 186 -4.48 -16.25 -7.94
CA ASP A 186 -4.71 -15.33 -9.04
C ASP A 186 -3.82 -14.08 -8.89
N ASN A 187 -4.06 -13.06 -9.72
CA ASN A 187 -3.26 -11.85 -9.71
C ASN A 187 -3.29 -11.09 -8.37
N ASN A 188 -4.40 -11.13 -7.63
CA ASN A 188 -4.47 -10.47 -6.32
C ASN A 188 -3.67 -11.25 -5.27
N GLY A 189 -3.81 -12.57 -5.25
CA GLY A 189 -2.99 -13.42 -4.38
C GLY A 189 -1.49 -13.25 -4.64
N VAL A 190 -1.05 -13.25 -5.90
CA VAL A 190 0.36 -13.03 -6.26
C VAL A 190 0.80 -11.60 -5.95
N PHE A 191 -0.05 -10.60 -6.20
CA PHE A 191 0.21 -9.21 -5.85
C PHE A 191 0.57 -9.08 -4.36
N HIS A 192 -0.22 -9.64 -3.45
CA HIS A 192 0.06 -9.58 -2.02
C HIS A 192 1.39 -10.24 -1.64
N LEU A 193 1.74 -11.37 -2.26
CA LEU A 193 3.04 -12.03 -2.01
C LEU A 193 4.23 -11.15 -2.41
N ILE A 194 4.16 -10.53 -3.59
CA ILE A 194 5.20 -9.61 -4.06
C ILE A 194 5.23 -8.35 -3.18
N GLN A 195 4.06 -7.83 -2.82
CA GLN A 195 3.93 -6.66 -1.97
C GLN A 195 4.53 -6.89 -0.57
N MET A 196 4.37 -8.08 0.02
CA MET A 196 5.02 -8.42 1.28
C MET A 196 6.55 -8.32 1.17
N ALA A 197 7.15 -8.79 0.08
CA ALA A 197 8.58 -8.61 -0.15
C ALA A 197 8.96 -7.13 -0.28
N GLY A 198 8.16 -6.33 -0.99
CA GLY A 198 8.34 -4.88 -1.09
C GLY A 198 8.31 -4.19 0.28
N VAL A 199 7.31 -4.50 1.10
CA VAL A 199 7.13 -3.98 2.46
C VAL A 199 8.30 -4.35 3.39
N ILE A 200 8.83 -5.58 3.29
CA ILE A 200 10.03 -5.99 4.03
C ILE A 200 11.24 -5.13 3.62
N LEU A 201 11.48 -4.96 2.32
CA LEU A 201 12.60 -4.16 1.82
C LEU A 201 12.51 -2.70 2.27
N LEU A 202 11.30 -2.11 2.23
CA LEU A 202 11.04 -0.77 2.74
C LEU A 202 11.38 -0.66 4.22
N PHE A 203 10.88 -1.58 5.04
CA PHE A 203 11.16 -1.58 6.48
C PHE A 203 12.65 -1.73 6.78
N VAL A 204 13.36 -2.61 6.06
CA VAL A 204 14.82 -2.75 6.17
C VAL A 204 15.52 -1.44 5.82
N GLY A 205 15.07 -0.72 4.79
CA GLY A 205 15.61 0.58 4.42
C GLY A 205 15.41 1.65 5.48
N LEU A 206 14.27 1.64 6.17
CA LEU A 206 14.00 2.56 7.28
C LEU A 206 14.84 2.27 8.53
N ALA A 207 15.31 1.04 8.70
CA ALA A 207 16.12 0.60 9.83
C ALA A 207 17.65 0.80 9.63
N LYS A 208 18.08 1.40 8.53
CA LYS A 208 19.49 1.73 8.24
C LYS A 208 19.81 3.19 8.54
#